data_AF-A0A7C6T2X7-F1
#
_entry.id   AF-A0A7C6T2X7-F1
#
_cell.length_a   1.000
_cell.length_b   1.000
_cell.length_c   1.000
_cell.angle_alpha   90.00
_cell.angle_beta   90.00
_cell.angle_gamma   90.00
#
_symmetry.space_group_name_H-M   'P 1'
#
loop_
_entity.id
_entity.type
_entity.pdbx_description
1 polymer ?
#
loop_
_entity_poly.entity_id
_entity_poly.type
_entity_poly.pdbx_seq_one_letter_code
_entity_poly.pdbx_strand_id
1 'polypeptide(L)'
;VIQLRPAEALTALPVLFPAAVPGVFIGCLLANLLNPAPLGLVDILGGSIVTLFAAWLSFRLGRPWRRILAGEMEAGRTRMRFPSWRPLILALLPPVLLNALVVGSYLPFLITPGQVTAGLLLAGMGSILVSQALVVYGLGLPLAAALRHTPWARRVYLTEFSKERKNDR
;
A
#
# COMPACT_ATOMS: atom_id res chain seq x y z
N VAL A 1 20.32 4.84 -9.15
CA VAL A 1 20.23 3.37 -9.03
C VAL A 1 18.79 3.01 -8.71
N ILE A 2 18.12 2.22 -9.55
CA ILE A 2 16.74 1.78 -9.28
C ILE A 2 16.80 0.61 -8.29
N GLN A 3 16.28 0.80 -7.07
CA GLN A 3 16.13 -0.28 -6.10
C GLN A 3 14.70 -0.82 -6.17
N LEU A 4 14.55 -2.03 -6.68
CA LEU A 4 13.27 -2.74 -6.67
C LEU A 4 13.14 -3.53 -5.35
N ARG A 5 12.08 -3.25 -4.60
CA ARG A 5 11.78 -3.93 -3.32
C ARG A 5 10.48 -4.72 -3.46
N PRO A 6 10.52 -6.01 -3.83
CA PRO A 6 9.31 -6.82 -4.05
C PRO A 6 8.35 -6.82 -2.85
N ALA A 7 8.89 -6.68 -1.64
CA ALA A 7 8.10 -6.58 -0.40
C ALA A 7 7.09 -5.41 -0.39
N GLU A 8 7.35 -4.33 -1.13
CA GLU A 8 6.43 -3.19 -1.25
C GLU A 8 5.11 -3.58 -1.91
N ALA A 9 5.08 -4.66 -2.71
CA ALA A 9 3.83 -5.17 -3.29
C ALA A 9 2.82 -5.60 -2.21
N LEU A 10 3.29 -5.97 -1.01
CA LEU A 10 2.44 -6.35 0.12
C LEU A 10 1.63 -5.16 0.67
N THR A 11 2.02 -3.93 0.37
CA THR A 11 1.26 -2.71 0.70
C THR A 11 -0.08 -2.63 -0.04
N ALA A 12 -0.33 -3.51 -1.02
CA ALA A 12 -1.63 -3.67 -1.65
C ALA A 12 -2.64 -4.48 -0.81
N LEU A 13 -2.17 -5.35 0.10
CA LEU A 13 -3.02 -6.19 0.94
C LEU A 13 -3.99 -5.41 1.85
N PRO A 14 -3.58 -4.27 2.46
CA PRO A 14 -4.48 -3.39 3.19
C PRO A 14 -5.76 -3.01 2.44
N VAL A 15 -5.78 -3.00 1.10
CA VAL A 15 -7.01 -2.69 0.35
C VAL A 15 -8.11 -3.73 0.61
N LEU A 16 -7.75 -5.00 0.82
CA LEU A 16 -8.66 -6.12 1.02
C LEU A 16 -8.83 -6.50 2.49
N PHE A 17 -7.75 -6.48 3.25
CA PHE A 17 -7.71 -7.03 4.61
C PHE A 17 -7.40 -5.93 5.63
N PRO A 18 -8.30 -5.63 6.58
CA PRO A 18 -8.01 -4.66 7.63
C PRO A 18 -6.84 -5.10 8.52
N ALA A 19 -6.67 -6.41 8.73
CA ALA A 19 -5.55 -6.98 9.47
C ALA A 19 -4.19 -6.80 8.75
N ALA A 20 -4.18 -6.55 7.44
CA ALA A 20 -2.94 -6.26 6.74
C ALA A 20 -2.38 -4.87 7.05
N VAL A 21 -3.19 -3.93 7.56
CA VAL A 21 -2.71 -2.59 7.97
C VAL A 21 -1.66 -2.69 9.09
N PRO A 22 -1.93 -3.31 10.26
CA PRO A 22 -0.89 -3.53 11.25
C PRO A 22 0.15 -4.57 10.78
N GLY A 23 -0.23 -5.51 9.91
CA GLY A 23 0.69 -6.53 9.38
C GLY A 23 1.86 -5.94 8.59
N VAL A 24 1.58 -5.02 7.64
CA VAL A 24 2.64 -4.36 6.87
C VAL A 24 3.48 -3.41 7.73
N PHE A 25 2.88 -2.79 8.75
CA PHE A 25 3.61 -2.00 9.73
C PHE A 25 4.61 -2.84 10.53
N ILE A 26 4.17 -3.96 11.10
CA ILE A 26 5.04 -4.87 11.86
C ILE A 26 6.12 -5.44 10.95
N GLY A 27 5.77 -5.83 9.71
CA GLY A 27 6.75 -6.29 8.73
C GLY A 27 7.82 -5.25 8.41
N CYS A 28 7.41 -3.99 8.20
CA CYS A 28 8.34 -2.86 7.98
C CYS A 28 9.22 -2.62 9.22
N LEU A 29 8.62 -2.60 10.41
CA LEU A 29 9.34 -2.40 11.67
C LEU A 29 10.39 -3.50 11.90
N LEU A 30 10.01 -4.76 11.72
CA LEU A 30 10.94 -5.90 11.85
C LEU A 30 12.05 -5.85 10.80
N ALA A 31 11.73 -5.54 9.55
CA ALA A 31 12.74 -5.40 8.50
C ALA A 31 13.76 -4.30 8.85
N ASN A 32 13.30 -3.19 9.44
CA ASN A 32 14.15 -2.10 9.87
C ASN A 32 14.96 -2.45 11.13
N LEU A 33 14.41 -3.21 12.08
CA LEU A 33 15.11 -3.67 13.29
C LEU A 33 16.18 -4.74 12.99
N LEU A 34 15.94 -5.59 12.00
CA LEU A 34 16.86 -6.66 11.61
C LEU A 34 17.92 -6.20 10.59
N ASN A 35 17.85 -4.95 10.12
CA ASN A 35 18.80 -4.43 9.14
C ASN A 35 20.15 -4.10 9.80
N PRO A 36 21.27 -4.75 9.40
CA PRO A 36 22.58 -4.56 10.03
C PRO A 36 23.25 -3.21 9.72
N ALA A 37 22.70 -2.41 8.80
CA ALA A 37 23.12 -1.04 8.53
C ALA A 37 22.07 -0.07 9.11
N PRO A 38 22.23 0.39 10.36
CA PRO A 38 21.29 1.31 10.98
C PRO A 38 21.46 2.69 10.34
N LEU A 39 20.64 2.99 9.33
CA LEU A 39 20.52 4.32 8.75
C LEU A 39 19.85 5.33 9.72
N GLY A 40 19.51 4.91 10.94
CA GLY A 40 19.13 5.75 12.09
C GLY A 40 17.79 5.37 12.72
N LEU A 41 17.57 5.77 13.98
CA LEU A 41 16.30 5.58 14.70
C LEU A 41 15.10 6.25 14.00
N VAL A 42 15.39 7.32 13.23
CA VAL A 42 14.42 8.07 12.42
C VAL A 42 13.89 7.22 11.25
N ASP A 43 14.71 6.34 10.67
CA ASP A 43 14.31 5.46 9.56
C ASP A 43 13.40 4.32 10.08
N ILE A 44 13.73 3.79 11.26
CA ILE A 44 12.98 2.72 11.92
C ILE A 44 11.58 3.18 12.34
N LEU A 45 11.47 4.32 13.02
CA LEU A 45 10.17 4.80 13.50
C LEU A 45 9.42 5.63 12.46
N GLY A 46 10.11 6.54 11.77
CA GLY A 46 9.51 7.40 10.76
C GLY A 46 8.99 6.62 9.56
N GLY A 47 9.81 5.73 8.99
CA GLY A 47 9.43 4.91 7.84
C GLY A 47 8.28 3.94 8.14
N SER A 48 8.30 3.29 9.31
CA SER A 48 7.22 2.38 9.71
C SER A 48 5.92 3.13 9.99
N ILE A 49 5.95 4.29 10.66
CA ILE A 49 4.73 5.10 10.88
C ILE A 49 4.15 5.57 9.53
N VAL A 50 5.00 5.99 8.59
CA VAL A 50 4.56 6.39 7.25
C VAL A 50 3.92 5.23 6.51
N THR A 51 4.49 4.03 6.63
CA THR A 51 3.93 2.80 6.06
C THR A 51 2.57 2.47 6.68
N LEU A 52 2.43 2.62 8.00
CA LEU A 52 1.16 2.41 8.69
C LEU A 52 0.10 3.41 8.21
N PHE A 53 0.47 4.68 8.10
CA PHE A 53 -0.44 5.74 7.61
C PHE A 53 -0.85 5.51 6.16
N ALA A 54 0.11 5.13 5.30
CA ALA A 54 -0.16 4.77 3.91
C ALA A 54 -1.11 3.58 3.81
N ALA A 55 -0.84 2.50 4.57
CA ALA A 55 -1.69 1.30 4.60
C ALA A 55 -3.11 1.61 5.08
N TRP A 56 -3.24 2.46 6.11
CA TRP A 56 -4.54 2.92 6.59
C TRP A 56 -5.30 3.72 5.52
N LEU A 57 -4.62 4.64 4.84
CA LEU A 57 -5.23 5.43 3.76
C LEU A 57 -5.64 4.53 2.59
N SER A 58 -4.80 3.57 2.21
CA SER A 58 -5.10 2.55 1.21
C SER A 58 -6.33 1.71 1.57
N PHE A 59 -6.46 1.27 2.82
CA PHE A 59 -7.65 0.55 3.29
C PHE A 59 -8.90 1.41 3.18
N ARG A 60 -8.81 2.71 3.51
CA ARG A 60 -9.92 3.66 3.44
C ARG A 60 -10.33 3.96 1.99
N LEU A 61 -9.37 4.24 1.12
CA LEU A 61 -9.58 4.48 -0.31
C LEU A 61 -10.03 3.21 -1.05
N GLY A 62 -9.72 2.04 -0.52
CA GLY A 62 -10.20 0.75 -1.04
C GLY A 62 -11.70 0.49 -0.83
N ARG A 63 -12.38 1.28 0.01
CA ARG A 63 -13.82 1.10 0.33
C ARG A 63 -14.73 1.02 -0.91
N PRO A 64 -14.66 1.95 -1.90
CA PRO A 64 -15.53 1.90 -3.07
C PRO A 64 -15.33 0.61 -3.89
N TRP A 65 -14.09 0.13 -3.97
CA TRP A 65 -13.80 -1.12 -4.69
C TRP A 65 -14.40 -2.33 -3.97
N ARG A 66 -14.27 -2.40 -2.63
CA ARG A 66 -14.89 -3.46 -1.81
C ARG A 66 -16.42 -3.46 -1.93
N ARG A 67 -17.05 -2.28 -2.01
CA ARG A 67 -18.51 -2.15 -2.21
C ARG A 67 -18.96 -2.73 -3.55
N ILE A 68 -18.22 -2.44 -4.63
CA ILE A 68 -18.51 -3.00 -5.96
C ILE A 68 -18.44 -4.53 -5.91
N LEU A 69 -17.38 -5.08 -5.30
CA LEU A 69 -17.21 -6.54 -5.14
C LEU A 69 -18.34 -7.18 -4.33
N ALA A 70 -18.76 -6.56 -3.22
CA ALA A 70 -19.85 -7.04 -2.39
C ALA A 70 -21.20 -7.02 -3.11
N GLY A 71 -21.51 -5.93 -3.81
CA GLY A 71 -22.76 -5.77 -4.56
C GLY A 71 -22.91 -6.78 -5.70
N GLU A 72 -21.81 -7.13 -6.39
CA GLU A 72 -21.83 -8.17 -7.43
C GLU A 72 -22.13 -9.56 -6.86
N MET A 73 -21.61 -9.88 -5.67
CA MET A 73 -21.85 -11.15 -5.00
C MET A 73 -23.29 -11.28 -4.50
N GLU A 74 -23.85 -10.23 -3.88
CA GLU A 74 -25.23 -10.27 -3.39
C GLU A 74 -26.25 -10.37 -4.53
N ALA A 75 -25.96 -9.77 -5.68
CA ALA A 75 -26.79 -9.87 -6.88
C ALA A 75 -26.81 -11.28 -7.52
N GLY A 76 -26.16 -12.29 -6.92
CA GLY A 76 -26.11 -13.66 -7.42
C GLY A 76 -25.41 -13.80 -8.77
N ARG A 77 -24.64 -12.79 -9.19
CA ARG A 77 -23.94 -12.79 -10.48
C ARG A 77 -22.64 -13.60 -10.33
N THR A 78 -22.73 -14.91 -10.55
CA THR A 78 -21.56 -15.81 -10.58
C THR A 78 -20.57 -15.43 -11.68
N ARG A 79 -21.07 -14.80 -12.77
CA ARG A 79 -20.24 -14.21 -13.82
C ARG A 79 -19.86 -12.79 -13.42
N MET A 80 -18.83 -12.68 -12.58
CA MET A 80 -18.24 -11.41 -12.17
C MET A 80 -17.81 -10.63 -13.42
N ARG A 81 -18.44 -9.48 -13.63
CA ARG A 81 -18.01 -8.51 -14.63
C ARG A 81 -16.68 -7.96 -14.13
N PHE A 82 -15.71 -7.67 -15.00
CA PHE A 82 -14.41 -7.14 -14.55
C PHE A 82 -14.65 -5.86 -13.72
N PRO A 83 -14.44 -5.88 -12.39
CA PRO A 83 -14.70 -4.72 -11.57
C PRO A 83 -13.76 -3.60 -12.00
N SER A 84 -14.23 -2.35 -11.96
CA SER A 84 -13.39 -1.22 -12.35
C SER A 84 -12.12 -1.19 -11.52
N TRP A 85 -10.97 -1.16 -12.20
CA TRP A 85 -9.64 -1.15 -11.57
C TRP A 85 -9.27 0.24 -11.04
N ARG A 86 -9.98 1.28 -11.48
CA ARG A 86 -9.78 2.69 -11.08
C ARG A 86 -9.74 2.89 -9.56
N PRO A 87 -10.75 2.47 -8.77
CA PRO A 87 -10.69 2.63 -7.31
C PRO A 87 -9.58 1.82 -6.65
N LEU A 88 -9.19 0.67 -7.22
CA LEU A 88 -8.05 -0.10 -6.73
C LEU A 88 -6.73 0.67 -6.97
N ILE A 89 -6.53 1.20 -8.17
CA ILE A 89 -5.35 2.00 -8.51
C ILE A 89 -5.23 3.21 -7.56
N LEU A 90 -6.33 3.94 -7.35
CA LEU A 90 -6.36 5.06 -6.41
C LEU A 90 -6.06 4.62 -4.96
N ALA A 91 -6.49 3.44 -4.56
CA ALA A 91 -6.18 2.90 -3.24
C ALA A 91 -4.71 2.50 -3.06
N LEU A 92 -3.95 2.27 -4.14
CA LEU A 92 -2.51 1.97 -4.08
C LEU A 92 -1.62 3.22 -4.22
N LEU A 93 -2.22 4.39 -4.44
CA LEU A 93 -1.51 5.66 -4.54
C LEU A 93 -0.80 6.07 -3.24
N PRO A 94 -1.42 5.93 -2.03
CA PRO A 94 -0.79 6.33 -0.78
C PRO A 94 0.60 5.74 -0.50
N PRO A 95 0.83 4.41 -0.56
CA PRO A 95 2.16 3.85 -0.27
C PRO A 95 3.22 4.37 -1.23
N VAL A 96 2.90 4.47 -2.53
CA VAL A 96 3.83 4.96 -3.55
C VAL A 96 4.23 6.42 -3.30
N LEU A 97 3.25 7.30 -3.07
CA LEU A 97 3.52 8.73 -2.89
C LEU A 97 4.18 9.04 -1.55
N LEU A 98 3.68 8.45 -0.46
CA LEU A 98 4.18 8.74 0.87
C LEU A 98 5.61 8.23 1.06
N ASN A 99 5.92 7.05 0.55
CA ASN A 99 7.30 6.57 0.59
C ASN A 99 8.21 7.36 -0.36
N ALA A 100 7.77 7.71 -1.56
CA ALA A 100 8.58 8.53 -2.46
C ALA A 100 8.89 9.91 -1.85
N LEU A 101 7.93 10.49 -1.14
CA LEU A 101 8.10 11.76 -0.45
C LEU A 101 9.00 11.64 0.77
N VAL A 102 8.74 10.68 1.65
CA VAL A 102 9.47 10.55 2.91
C VAL A 102 10.82 9.88 2.68
N VAL A 103 10.85 8.64 2.19
CA VAL A 103 12.09 7.90 1.88
C VAL A 103 12.96 8.64 0.87
N GLY A 104 12.35 9.21 -0.16
CA GLY A 104 13.09 9.94 -1.19
C GLY A 104 13.72 11.24 -0.69
N SER A 105 13.13 11.89 0.32
CA SER A 105 13.67 13.14 0.86
C SER A 105 14.82 12.91 1.85
N TYR A 106 14.76 11.91 2.73
CA TYR A 106 15.83 11.72 3.72
C TYR A 106 17.01 10.87 3.21
N LEU A 107 16.80 9.94 2.28
CA LEU A 107 17.85 8.99 1.85
C LEU A 107 19.13 9.68 1.30
N PRO A 108 19.03 10.77 0.50
CA PRO A 108 20.22 11.50 0.05
C PRO A 108 21.07 12.10 1.18
N PHE A 109 20.46 12.48 2.30
CA PHE A 109 21.18 13.00 3.48
C PHE A 109 22.02 11.92 4.18
N LEU A 110 21.65 10.65 4.01
CA LEU A 110 22.34 9.53 4.63
C LEU A 110 23.44 8.95 3.74
N ILE A 111 23.21 8.92 2.42
CA ILE A 111 24.18 8.36 1.46
C ILE A 111 25.32 9.34 1.17
N THR A 112 25.02 10.64 1.11
CA THR A 112 26.03 11.67 0.75
C THR A 112 25.97 12.84 1.74
N PRO A 113 26.41 12.63 2.99
CA PRO A 113 26.34 13.66 4.02
C PRO A 113 27.13 14.90 3.59
N GLY A 114 26.48 16.07 3.67
CA GLY A 114 27.10 17.36 3.37
C GLY A 114 27.12 17.80 1.90
N GLN A 115 26.67 16.97 0.95
CA GLN A 115 26.59 17.31 -0.49
C GLN A 115 25.16 17.19 -1.04
N VAL A 116 24.17 17.44 -0.20
CA VAL A 116 22.75 17.32 -0.59
C VAL A 116 22.34 18.55 -1.38
N THR A 117 22.24 18.39 -2.70
CA THR A 117 21.71 19.40 -3.63
C THR A 117 20.22 19.14 -3.87
N ALA A 118 19.45 20.20 -4.15
CA ALA A 118 18.03 20.07 -4.55
C ALA A 118 17.82 19.06 -5.71
N GLY A 119 18.74 19.04 -6.68
CA GLY A 119 18.72 18.06 -7.77
C GLY A 119 18.88 16.61 -7.31
N LEU A 120 19.70 16.35 -6.29
CA LEU A 120 19.88 15.00 -5.74
C LEU A 120 18.65 14.55 -4.96
N LEU A 121 17.99 15.47 -4.23
CA LEU A 121 16.73 15.21 -3.54
C LEU A 121 15.62 14.85 -4.52
N LEU A 122 15.43 15.67 -5.57
CA LEU A 122 14.42 15.42 -6.58
C LEU A 122 14.70 14.12 -7.35
N ALA A 123 15.97 13.83 -7.66
CA ALA A 123 16.36 12.57 -8.29
C ALA A 123 16.10 11.35 -7.38
N GLY A 124 16.35 11.47 -6.08
CA GLY A 124 16.05 10.46 -5.08
C GLY A 124 14.55 10.16 -4.97
N MET A 125 13.75 11.22 -4.78
CA MET A 125 12.27 11.13 -4.76
C MET A 125 11.73 10.53 -6.05
N GLY A 126 12.19 10.99 -7.22
CA GLY A 126 11.78 10.48 -8.52
C GLY A 126 12.15 9.01 -8.72
N SER A 127 13.35 8.61 -8.31
CA SER A 127 13.79 7.21 -8.41
C SER A 127 12.96 6.28 -7.54
N ILE A 128 12.61 6.69 -6.32
CA ILE A 128 11.77 5.88 -5.41
C ILE A 128 10.33 5.86 -5.90
N LEU A 129 9.80 6.98 -6.39
CA LEU A 129 8.46 7.04 -6.98
C LEU A 129 8.32 6.02 -8.11
N VAL A 130 9.27 6.01 -9.05
CA VAL A 130 9.25 5.10 -10.19
C VAL A 130 9.40 3.65 -9.73
N SER A 131 10.36 3.35 -8.85
CA SER A 131 10.58 1.98 -8.41
C SER A 131 9.39 1.42 -7.62
N GLN A 132 8.79 2.23 -6.75
CA GLN A 132 7.59 1.83 -6.01
C GLN A 132 6.37 1.70 -6.90
N ALA A 133 6.15 2.64 -7.84
CA ALA A 133 5.05 2.53 -8.79
C ALA A 133 5.16 1.23 -9.60
N LEU A 134 6.35 0.90 -10.10
CA LEU A 134 6.57 -0.34 -10.85
C LEU A 134 6.26 -1.58 -10.02
N VAL A 135 6.69 -1.65 -8.76
CA VAL A 135 6.46 -2.82 -7.91
C VAL A 135 5.02 -2.90 -7.41
N VAL A 136 4.47 -1.82 -6.87
CA VAL A 136 3.14 -1.80 -6.26
C VAL A 136 2.06 -1.95 -7.34
N TYR A 137 2.18 -1.28 -8.48
CA TYR A 137 1.22 -1.48 -9.57
C TYR A 137 1.51 -2.75 -10.37
N GLY A 138 2.79 -3.10 -10.60
CA GLY A 138 3.14 -4.30 -11.38
C GLY A 138 2.84 -5.61 -10.65
N LEU A 139 3.14 -5.71 -9.35
CA LEU A 139 2.95 -6.92 -8.54
C LEU A 139 1.80 -6.80 -7.53
N GLY A 140 1.58 -5.62 -6.94
CA GLY A 140 0.53 -5.42 -5.95
C GLY A 140 -0.89 -5.49 -6.54
N LEU A 141 -1.11 -4.96 -7.76
CA LEU A 141 -2.39 -5.10 -8.45
C LEU A 141 -2.77 -6.57 -8.74
N PRO A 142 -1.93 -7.40 -9.40
CA PRO A 142 -2.28 -8.80 -9.64
C PRO A 142 -2.43 -9.58 -8.33
N LEU A 143 -1.62 -9.27 -7.30
CA LEU A 143 -1.77 -9.87 -5.97
C LEU A 143 -3.14 -9.56 -5.36
N ALA A 144 -3.57 -8.30 -5.35
CA ALA A 144 -4.90 -7.91 -4.87
C ALA A 144 -6.02 -8.54 -5.72
N ALA A 145 -5.84 -8.58 -7.04
CA ALA A 145 -6.80 -9.20 -7.95
C ALA A 145 -6.92 -10.72 -7.73
N ALA A 146 -5.83 -11.42 -7.42
CA ALA A 146 -5.84 -12.85 -7.12
C ALA A 146 -6.53 -13.12 -5.76
N LEU A 147 -6.23 -12.33 -4.74
CA LEU A 147 -6.71 -12.55 -3.37
C LEU A 147 -8.19 -12.16 -3.16
N ARG A 148 -8.77 -11.32 -4.02
CA ARG A 148 -10.17 -10.89 -3.91
C ARG A 148 -11.18 -12.05 -3.92
N HIS A 149 -10.80 -13.19 -4.51
CA HIS A 149 -11.66 -14.35 -4.64
C HIS A 149 -11.61 -15.30 -3.43
N THR A 150 -10.67 -15.08 -2.50
CA THR A 150 -10.51 -15.93 -1.31
C THR A 150 -11.73 -15.83 -0.37
N PRO A 151 -12.06 -16.91 0.36
CA PRO A 151 -13.15 -16.89 1.35
C PRO A 151 -12.98 -15.80 2.42
N TRP A 152 -11.73 -15.48 2.77
CA TRP A 152 -11.38 -14.44 3.72
C TRP A 152 -11.75 -13.05 3.20
N ALA A 153 -11.34 -12.71 1.96
CA ALA A 153 -11.67 -11.42 1.36
C ALA A 153 -13.20 -11.25 1.26
N ARG A 154 -13.91 -12.30 0.79
CA ARG A 154 -15.37 -12.35 0.71
C ARG A 154 -16.05 -11.94 2.01
N ARG A 155 -15.66 -12.58 3.11
CA ARG A 155 -16.23 -12.27 4.43
C ARG A 155 -16.03 -10.81 4.81
N VAL A 156 -14.85 -10.23 4.53
CA VAL A 156 -14.55 -8.84 4.88
C VAL A 156 -15.48 -7.87 4.15
N TYR A 157 -15.51 -7.89 2.81
CA TYR A 157 -16.31 -6.91 2.08
C TYR A 157 -17.82 -7.13 2.19
N LEU A 158 -18.29 -8.38 2.36
CA LEU A 158 -19.71 -8.65 2.64
C LEU A 158 -20.14 -8.14 4.02
N THR A 159 -19.26 -8.28 5.03
CA THR A 159 -19.53 -7.77 6.38
C THR A 159 -19.57 -6.23 6.38
N GLU A 160 -18.61 -5.57 5.72
CA GLU A 160 -18.60 -4.11 5.58
C GLU A 160 -19.88 -3.63 4.86
N PHE A 161 -20.25 -4.27 3.76
CA PHE A 161 -21.45 -3.92 2.99
C PHE A 161 -22.74 -4.08 3.78
N SER A 162 -22.88 -5.17 4.55
CA SER A 162 -24.04 -5.41 5.41
C SER A 162 -24.17 -4.36 6.51
N LYS A 163 -23.05 -3.96 7.13
CA LYS A 163 -23.03 -2.90 8.15
C LYS A 163 -23.46 -1.55 7.57
N GLU A 164 -22.96 -1.20 6.39
CA GLU A 164 -23.32 0.05 5.71
C GLU A 164 -24.83 0.10 5.38
N ARG A 165 -25.39 -0.97 4.80
CA ARG A 165 -26.84 -1.04 4.53
C ARG A 165 -27.72 -0.93 5.77
N LYS A 166 -27.26 -1.38 6.94
CA LYS A 166 -27.99 -1.20 8.20
C LYS A 166 -27.95 0.23 8.71
N ASN A 167 -26.88 0.97 8.41
CA ASN A 167 -26.73 2.36 8.81
C ASN A 167 -27.51 3.33 7.91
N ASP A 168 -27.82 2.91 6.68
CA ASP A 168 -28.60 3.67 5.71
C ASP A 168 -30.13 3.48 5.83
N ARG A 169 -30.59 2.57 6.72
CA ARG A 169 -32.01 2.29 7.00
C ARG A 169 -32.42 2.86 8.35
#